data_AF-A0A959B7I8-F1
#
_entry.id   AF-A0A959B7I8-F1
#
_cell.length_a   1.000
_cell.length_b   1.000
_cell.length_c   1.000
_cell.angle_alpha   90.00
_cell.angle_beta   90.00
_cell.angle_gamma   90.00
#
_symmetry.space_group_name_H-M   'P 1'
#
loop_
_entity.id
_entity.type
_entity.pdbx_description
1 polymer ?
#
loop_
_entity_poly.entity_id
_entity_poly.type
_entity_poly.pdbx_seq_one_letter_code
_entity_poly.pdbx_strand_id
1 'polypeptide(L)'
;MKKMKPILITFLMALGVFSLNAQDIHFSQFYMSPLNLNPAMTGVMNCNIRLVANYRNQWASVLRSNAYNTYSVSYDQRIPVGRYDYFGVGGTFWGDRAGEASFSTLTGKLSASYSKRMGGYRDQANYLVVGAEAGVAQRSIDFLKLRWGLQHDGEGGFDSGLPTGEEGVFDRDNFIFADLAAGLLWFMVFDDNNSLYLGGSFHHLNRS
;
A
#
# COMPACT_ATOMS: atom_id res chain seq x y z
N MET A 1 12.35 10.29 -44.35
CA MET A 1 11.49 10.16 -43.15
C MET A 1 10.91 8.76 -42.88
N LYS A 2 11.05 7.75 -43.77
CA LYS A 2 10.46 6.40 -43.56
C LYS A 2 11.23 5.50 -42.58
N LYS A 3 12.52 5.78 -42.30
CA LYS A 3 13.38 4.96 -41.42
C LYS A 3 13.37 5.35 -39.92
N MET A 4 12.69 6.44 -39.53
CA MET A 4 12.61 6.86 -38.12
C MET A 4 11.53 6.11 -37.33
N LYS A 5 10.45 5.67 -37.99
CA LYS A 5 9.39 4.88 -37.37
C LYS A 5 9.87 3.54 -36.78
N PRO A 6 10.68 2.72 -37.47
CA PRO A 6 11.17 1.47 -36.88
C PRO A 6 12.11 1.72 -35.70
N ILE A 7 12.96 2.76 -35.74
CA ILE A 7 13.86 3.10 -34.63
C ILE A 7 13.08 3.51 -33.38
N LEU A 8 12.03 4.30 -33.54
CA LEU A 8 11.16 4.70 -32.43
C LEU A 8 10.43 3.50 -31.82
N ILE A 9 9.96 2.56 -32.66
CA ILE A 9 9.29 1.33 -32.21
C ILE A 9 10.27 0.42 -31.46
N THR A 10 11.50 0.27 -31.96
CA THR A 10 12.56 -0.50 -31.29
C THR A 10 12.96 0.13 -29.97
N PHE A 11 13.04 1.46 -29.89
CA PHE A 11 13.30 2.18 -28.64
C PHE A 11 12.16 2.01 -27.63
N LEU A 12 10.90 2.06 -28.09
CA LEU A 12 9.72 1.81 -27.25
C LEU A 12 9.67 0.37 -26.72
N MET A 13 10.05 -0.62 -27.55
CA MET A 13 10.09 -2.03 -27.15
C MET A 13 11.26 -2.32 -26.19
N ALA A 14 12.40 -1.65 -26.36
CA ALA A 14 13.54 -1.78 -25.44
C ALA A 14 13.24 -1.22 -24.05
N LEU A 15 12.35 -0.22 -23.93
CA LEU A 15 11.86 0.30 -22.65
C LEU A 15 10.92 -0.66 -21.91
N GLY A 16 10.44 -1.74 -22.55
CA GLY A 16 9.50 -2.70 -21.97
C GLY A 16 10.14 -3.89 -21.23
N VAL A 17 11.47 -3.98 -21.17
CA VAL A 17 12.19 -5.16 -20.63
C VAL A 17 12.60 -4.99 -19.16
N PHE A 18 12.10 -3.96 -18.47
CA PHE A 18 12.36 -3.83 -17.04
C PHE A 18 11.53 -4.86 -16.26
N SER A 19 12.25 -5.68 -15.48
CA SER A 19 11.73 -6.73 -14.64
C SER A 19 10.47 -6.30 -13.88
N LEU A 20 9.36 -6.99 -14.14
CA LEU A 20 8.12 -6.88 -13.38
C LEU A 20 8.37 -7.43 -11.97
N ASN A 21 8.73 -6.56 -11.04
CA ASN A 21 8.57 -6.84 -9.62
C ASN A 21 7.09 -6.78 -9.27
N ALA A 22 6.63 -7.71 -8.43
CA ALA A 22 5.22 -7.88 -8.08
C ALA A 22 4.56 -6.56 -7.65
N GLN A 23 3.31 -6.34 -8.07
CA GLN A 23 2.55 -5.14 -7.74
C GLN A 23 2.00 -5.22 -6.32
N ASP A 24 2.25 -4.18 -5.52
CA ASP A 24 1.60 -3.98 -4.23
C ASP A 24 0.07 -3.80 -4.40
N ILE A 25 -0.68 -3.97 -3.32
CA ILE A 25 -2.14 -3.88 -3.34
C ILE A 25 -2.57 -2.45 -3.71
N HIS A 26 -3.31 -2.31 -4.81
CA HIS A 26 -3.90 -1.04 -5.23
C HIS A 26 -5.41 -1.00 -4.92
N PHE A 27 -5.88 0.06 -4.27
CA PHE A 27 -7.30 0.33 -4.07
C PHE A 27 -7.88 1.09 -5.25
N SER A 28 -9.13 0.83 -5.61
CA SER A 28 -9.87 1.54 -6.66
C SER A 28 -10.16 3.02 -6.34
N GLN A 29 -9.91 3.46 -5.11
CA GLN A 29 -10.04 4.85 -4.66
C GLN A 29 -8.69 5.38 -4.14
N PHE A 30 -7.70 5.50 -5.04
CA PHE A 30 -6.34 5.93 -4.69
C PHE A 30 -6.28 7.30 -3.99
N TYR A 31 -7.22 8.20 -4.29
CA TYR A 31 -7.37 9.52 -3.66
C TYR A 31 -7.78 9.46 -2.18
N MET A 32 -8.37 8.35 -1.72
CA MET A 32 -8.79 8.17 -0.32
C MET A 32 -7.76 7.41 0.52
N SER A 33 -6.58 7.13 -0.03
CA SER A 33 -5.46 6.57 0.74
C SER A 33 -4.10 7.15 0.30
N PRO A 34 -3.91 8.48 0.40
CA PRO A 34 -2.69 9.14 -0.06
C PRO A 34 -1.44 8.66 0.68
N LEU A 35 -1.58 8.26 1.94
CA LEU A 35 -0.50 7.68 2.75
C LEU A 35 0.06 6.38 2.15
N ASN A 36 -0.80 5.57 1.53
CA ASN A 36 -0.38 4.36 0.82
C ASN A 36 0.24 4.66 -0.55
N LEU A 37 0.00 5.85 -1.13
CA LEU A 37 0.53 6.24 -2.44
C LEU A 37 1.94 6.83 -2.31
N ASN A 38 2.13 7.75 -1.37
CA ASN A 38 3.42 8.37 -1.12
C ASN A 38 3.47 8.87 0.33
N PRO A 39 4.44 8.44 1.15
CA PRO A 39 4.56 8.90 2.54
C PRO A 39 4.84 10.42 2.64
N ALA A 40 5.30 11.07 1.57
CA ALA A 40 5.40 12.52 1.50
C ALA A 40 4.05 13.24 1.41
N MET A 41 2.94 12.53 1.18
CA MET A 41 1.60 13.13 1.19
C MET A 41 0.98 13.22 2.59
N THR A 42 1.65 12.71 3.64
CA THR A 42 1.18 12.86 5.03
C THR A 42 1.01 14.34 5.37
N GLY A 43 -0.15 14.76 5.87
CA GLY A 43 -0.39 16.16 6.22
C GLY A 43 -0.52 17.13 5.03
N VAL A 44 -0.41 16.67 3.78
CA VAL A 44 -0.66 17.49 2.59
C VAL A 44 -2.16 17.49 2.28
N MET A 45 -2.88 18.40 2.92
CA MET A 45 -4.34 18.52 2.86
C MET A 45 -4.78 19.95 3.17
N ASN A 46 -6.00 20.29 2.75
CA ASN A 46 -6.58 21.61 3.02
C ASN A 46 -7.07 21.76 4.48
N CYS A 47 -7.31 20.64 5.19
CA CYS A 47 -7.70 20.63 6.61
C CYS A 47 -6.50 20.39 7.55
N ASN A 48 -6.73 20.48 8.86
CA ASN A 48 -5.68 20.26 9.87
C ASN A 48 -5.57 18.79 10.28
N ILE A 49 -6.68 18.06 10.22
CA ILE A 49 -6.77 16.65 10.61
C ILE A 49 -7.62 15.94 9.56
N ARG A 50 -7.21 14.75 9.15
CA ARG A 50 -7.97 13.85 8.28
C ARG A 50 -8.01 12.47 8.90
N LEU A 51 -9.21 11.96 9.07
CA LEU A 51 -9.49 10.58 9.47
C LEU A 51 -10.26 9.92 8.34
N VAL A 52 -9.79 8.75 7.90
CA VAL A 52 -10.43 7.96 6.84
C VAL A 52 -10.61 6.54 7.33
N ALA A 53 -11.82 6.02 7.20
CA ALA A 53 -12.12 4.62 7.42
C ALA A 53 -12.66 4.03 6.11
N ASN A 54 -12.07 2.93 5.67
CA ASN A 54 -12.45 2.21 4.47
C ASN A 54 -12.78 0.77 4.84
N TYR A 55 -13.87 0.27 4.28
CA TYR A 55 -14.25 -1.13 4.35
C TYR A 55 -14.45 -1.63 2.93
N ARG A 56 -13.78 -2.73 2.58
CA ARG A 56 -13.91 -3.39 1.28
C ARG A 56 -14.28 -4.85 1.51
N ASN A 57 -15.37 -5.25 0.87
CA ASN A 57 -15.75 -6.65 0.76
C ASN A 57 -15.62 -7.06 -0.72
N GLN A 58 -14.87 -8.12 -1.01
CA GLN A 58 -14.76 -8.66 -2.37
C GLN A 58 -15.35 -10.08 -2.43
N TRP A 59 -16.03 -10.37 -3.55
CA TRP A 59 -16.60 -11.68 -3.88
C TRP A 59 -17.72 -12.18 -2.95
N ALA A 60 -18.38 -11.28 -2.22
CA ALA A 60 -19.54 -11.60 -1.36
C ALA A 60 -20.64 -12.41 -2.07
N SER A 61 -20.93 -12.10 -3.35
CA SER A 61 -22.02 -12.74 -4.10
C SER A 61 -21.70 -14.17 -4.54
N VAL A 62 -20.42 -14.51 -4.72
CA VAL A 62 -19.98 -15.81 -5.25
C VAL A 62 -19.55 -16.75 -4.12
N LEU A 63 -18.92 -16.22 -3.07
CA LEU A 63 -18.30 -17.01 -2.00
C LEU A 63 -19.09 -17.02 -0.67
N ARG A 64 -20.18 -16.24 -0.54
CA ARG A 64 -21.06 -16.10 0.66
C ARG A 64 -20.31 -16.04 2.01
N SER A 65 -19.86 -17.17 2.57
CA SER A 65 -19.10 -17.27 3.82
C SER A 65 -17.59 -17.02 3.70
N ASN A 66 -17.01 -17.12 2.49
CA ASN A 66 -15.57 -17.03 2.23
C ASN A 66 -15.15 -15.69 1.58
N ALA A 67 -15.95 -14.64 1.77
CA ALA A 67 -15.68 -13.32 1.19
C ALA A 67 -14.41 -12.68 1.77
N TYR A 68 -13.67 -11.96 0.93
CA TYR A 68 -12.48 -11.22 1.35
C TYR A 68 -12.92 -9.93 2.03
N ASN A 69 -12.56 -9.76 3.30
CA ASN A 69 -12.91 -8.57 4.07
C ASN A 69 -11.64 -7.81 4.45
N THR A 70 -11.52 -6.60 3.89
CA THR A 70 -10.43 -5.68 4.18
C THR A 70 -10.97 -4.45 4.91
N TYR A 71 -10.38 -4.15 6.07
CA TYR A 71 -10.65 -2.95 6.85
C TYR A 71 -9.40 -2.09 6.85
N SER A 72 -9.54 -0.78 6.65
CA SER A 72 -8.44 0.18 6.73
C SER A 72 -8.89 1.42 7.47
N VAL A 73 -8.11 1.86 8.44
CA VAL A 73 -8.28 3.12 9.14
C VAL A 73 -6.99 3.91 8.97
N SER A 74 -7.09 5.17 8.60
CA SER A 74 -5.94 6.05 8.49
C SER A 74 -6.22 7.40 9.12
N TYR A 75 -5.19 7.95 9.74
CA TYR A 75 -5.20 9.24 10.39
C TYR A 75 -4.00 10.03 9.91
N ASP A 76 -4.17 11.30 9.56
CA ASP A 76 -3.06 12.22 9.41
C ASP A 76 -3.43 13.63 9.89
N GLN A 77 -2.40 14.37 10.29
CA GLN A 77 -2.50 15.69 10.87
C GLN A 77 -1.41 16.59 10.30
N ARG A 78 -1.80 17.82 9.95
CA ARG A 78 -0.90 18.89 9.52
C ARG A 78 -0.62 19.82 10.69
N ILE A 79 0.65 19.95 11.03
CA ILE A 79 1.16 20.80 12.12
C ILE A 79 1.96 21.93 11.48
N PRO A 80 1.58 23.21 11.66
CA PRO A 80 2.36 24.33 11.15
C PRO A 80 3.68 24.45 11.91
N VAL A 81 4.80 24.54 11.18
CA VAL A 81 6.13 24.75 11.76
C VAL A 81 6.68 26.06 11.19
N GLY A 82 6.65 27.11 12.01
CA GLY A 82 6.99 28.45 11.57
C GLY A 82 5.90 29.10 10.72
N ARG A 83 6.28 30.04 9.84
CA ARG A 83 5.33 30.89 9.12
C ARG A 83 4.78 30.27 7.84
N TYR A 84 5.55 29.37 7.22
CA TYR A 84 5.27 28.86 5.86
C TYR A 84 5.52 27.37 5.67
N ASP A 85 6.13 26.68 6.66
CA ASP A 85 6.44 25.26 6.56
C ASP A 85 5.47 24.44 7.39
N TYR A 86 5.32 23.17 7.05
CA TYR A 86 4.40 22.25 7.71
C TYR A 86 5.06 20.91 7.99
N PHE A 87 4.72 20.32 9.12
CA PHE A 87 5.06 18.95 9.46
C PHE A 87 3.79 18.10 9.42
N GLY A 88 3.84 16.98 8.71
CA GLY A 88 2.76 16.01 8.66
C GLY A 88 3.08 14.83 9.57
N VAL A 89 2.14 14.41 10.40
CA VAL A 89 2.21 13.14 11.13
C VAL A 89 0.97 12.33 10.85
N GLY A 90 1.12 11.03 10.69
CA GLY A 90 -0.01 10.16 10.41
C GLY A 90 0.29 8.70 10.66
N GLY A 91 -0.73 7.89 10.52
CA GLY A 91 -0.65 6.45 10.63
C GLY A 91 -1.76 5.78 9.84
N THR A 92 -1.46 4.60 9.34
CA THR A 92 -2.41 3.73 8.66
C THR A 92 -2.42 2.39 9.38
N PHE A 93 -3.61 1.86 9.57
CA PHE A 93 -3.80 0.53 10.10
C PHE A 93 -4.78 -0.19 9.20
N TRP A 94 -4.37 -1.30 8.62
CA TRP A 94 -5.25 -2.09 7.78
C TRP A 94 -5.08 -3.57 8.07
N GLY A 95 -6.21 -4.27 7.99
CA GLY A 95 -6.31 -5.70 8.18
C GLY A 95 -7.06 -6.30 7.01
N ASP A 96 -6.54 -7.38 6.44
CA ASP A 96 -7.22 -8.16 5.43
C ASP A 96 -7.36 -9.61 5.90
N ARG A 97 -8.56 -10.18 5.73
CA ARG A 97 -8.83 -11.59 5.97
C ARG A 97 -9.35 -12.24 4.69
N ALA A 98 -8.61 -13.23 4.20
CA ALA A 98 -8.83 -13.90 2.94
C ALA A 98 -9.31 -15.36 3.12
N GLY A 99 -10.54 -15.65 2.67
CA GLY A 99 -11.03 -16.99 2.29
C GLY A 99 -11.07 -18.09 3.37
N GLU A 100 -11.32 -19.33 2.93
CA GLU A 100 -11.43 -20.56 3.76
C GLU A 100 -10.15 -20.84 4.56
N ALA A 101 -8.99 -20.43 4.04
CA ALA A 101 -7.68 -20.55 4.68
C ALA A 101 -7.42 -19.55 5.84
N SER A 102 -8.37 -18.64 6.13
CA SER A 102 -8.24 -17.64 7.21
C SER A 102 -6.93 -16.82 7.16
N PHE A 103 -6.35 -16.62 5.97
CA PHE A 103 -5.11 -15.87 5.82
C PHE A 103 -5.36 -14.43 6.27
N SER A 104 -4.71 -14.04 7.37
CA SER A 104 -4.92 -12.75 8.02
C SER A 104 -3.65 -11.93 7.93
N THR A 105 -3.71 -10.79 7.26
CA THR A 105 -2.62 -9.82 7.26
C THR A 105 -3.04 -8.60 8.04
N LEU A 106 -2.28 -8.23 9.07
CA LEU A 106 -2.46 -7.03 9.84
C LEU A 106 -1.24 -6.14 9.67
N THR A 107 -1.44 -4.92 9.19
CA THR A 107 -0.35 -3.97 8.96
C THR A 107 -0.66 -2.66 9.65
N GLY A 108 0.28 -2.21 10.48
CA GLY A 108 0.26 -0.88 11.09
C GLY A 108 1.48 -0.10 10.63
N LYS A 109 1.26 1.10 10.11
CA LYS A 109 2.32 2.00 9.67
C LYS A 109 2.14 3.39 10.27
N LEU A 110 3.26 4.04 10.55
CA LEU A 110 3.37 5.42 10.96
C LEU A 110 4.12 6.18 9.88
N SER A 111 3.62 7.36 9.53
CA SER A 111 4.22 8.21 8.52
C SER A 111 4.46 9.60 9.08
N ALA A 112 5.55 10.21 8.62
CA ALA A 112 5.87 11.59 8.92
C ALA A 112 6.37 12.27 7.65
N SER A 113 6.04 13.54 7.49
CA SER A 113 6.48 14.35 6.37
C SER A 113 6.89 15.75 6.82
N TYR A 114 7.75 16.38 6.04
CA TYR A 114 8.12 17.77 6.21
C TYR A 114 7.96 18.50 4.88
N SER A 115 7.06 19.48 4.87
CA SER A 115 6.74 20.34 3.74
C SER A 115 7.43 21.69 3.90
N LYS A 116 8.40 21.97 3.03
CA LYS A 116 9.12 23.23 2.99
C LYS A 116 8.63 24.10 1.85
N ARG A 117 8.29 25.36 2.11
CA ARG A 117 7.96 26.31 1.05
C ARG A 117 9.22 26.74 0.31
N MET A 118 9.28 26.42 -0.98
CA MET A 118 10.43 26.77 -1.84
C MET A 118 10.29 28.15 -2.48
N GLY A 119 9.06 28.64 -2.64
CA GLY A 119 8.81 29.98 -3.21
C GLY A 119 7.34 30.19 -3.60
N GLY A 120 6.99 31.44 -3.88
CA GLY A 120 5.66 31.84 -4.35
C GLY A 120 5.04 33.01 -3.56
N TYR A 121 3.90 33.53 -4.02
CA TYR A 121 3.10 34.61 -3.41
C TYR A 121 1.92 34.07 -2.58
N ARG A 122 0.96 34.92 -2.17
CA ARG A 122 -0.18 34.50 -1.30
C ARG A 122 -1.00 33.37 -1.92
N ASP A 123 -1.21 33.41 -3.24
CA ASP A 123 -2.16 32.51 -3.92
C ASP A 123 -1.45 31.48 -4.83
N GLN A 124 -0.12 31.60 -4.99
CA GLN A 124 0.70 30.66 -5.74
C GLN A 124 1.89 30.25 -4.89
N ALA A 125 2.00 28.97 -4.54
CA ALA A 125 3.08 28.49 -3.69
C ALA A 125 3.56 27.10 -4.10
N ASN A 126 4.88 26.92 -4.05
CA ASN A 126 5.54 25.66 -4.33
C ASN A 126 6.13 25.11 -3.03
N TYR A 127 5.85 23.85 -2.76
CA TYR A 127 6.33 23.13 -1.60
C TYR A 127 7.14 21.92 -2.05
N LEU A 128 8.31 21.75 -1.45
CA LEU A 128 9.05 20.52 -1.50
C LEU A 128 8.74 19.74 -0.23
N VAL A 129 8.18 18.55 -0.39
CA VAL A 129 7.78 17.69 0.71
C VAL A 129 8.62 16.42 0.67
N VAL A 130 9.20 16.09 1.80
CA VAL A 130 9.89 14.82 2.02
C VAL A 130 9.13 14.04 3.07
N GLY A 131 8.96 12.74 2.87
CA GLY A 131 8.24 11.88 3.80
C GLY A 131 8.92 10.54 4.00
N ALA A 132 8.69 9.97 5.17
CA ALA A 132 9.10 8.64 5.52
C ALA A 132 7.95 7.92 6.21
N GLU A 133 7.88 6.63 6.01
CA GLU A 133 6.92 5.74 6.67
C GLU A 133 7.68 4.54 7.23
N ALA A 134 7.29 4.15 8.43
CA ALA A 134 7.79 2.97 9.10
C ALA A 134 6.60 2.21 9.67
N GLY A 135 6.56 0.90 9.42
CA GLY A 135 5.49 0.06 9.87
C GLY A 135 5.93 -1.35 10.20
N VAL A 136 5.00 -2.09 10.77
CA VAL A 136 5.12 -3.53 10.99
C VAL A 136 3.91 -4.20 10.37
N ALA A 137 4.19 -5.27 9.64
CA ALA A 137 3.18 -6.13 9.04
C ALA A 137 3.32 -7.51 9.65
N GLN A 138 2.22 -7.99 10.21
CA GLN A 138 2.08 -9.33 10.73
C GLN A 138 1.21 -10.12 9.76
N ARG A 139 1.75 -11.23 9.25
CA ARG A 139 1.00 -12.19 8.44
C ARG A 139 0.84 -13.46 9.22
N SER A 140 -0.39 -13.93 9.34
CA SER A 140 -0.70 -15.22 9.94
C SER A 140 -1.51 -16.08 8.99
N ILE A 141 -1.13 -17.35 8.93
CA ILE A 141 -1.76 -18.39 8.11
C ILE A 141 -2.22 -19.50 9.05
N ASP A 142 -3.47 -19.91 8.92
CA ASP A 142 -4.02 -21.03 9.68
C ASP A 142 -3.94 -22.30 8.82
N PHE A 143 -2.83 -23.05 8.94
CA PHE A 143 -2.58 -24.23 8.13
C PHE A 143 -3.52 -25.42 8.45
N LEU A 144 -4.22 -25.39 9.59
CA LEU A 144 -5.20 -26.41 10.00
C LEU A 144 -6.49 -26.39 9.17
N LYS A 145 -6.75 -25.30 8.43
CA LYS A 145 -7.91 -25.19 7.53
C LYS A 145 -7.58 -25.46 6.06
N LEU A 146 -6.30 -25.71 5.74
CA LEU A 146 -5.88 -26.05 4.40
C LEU A 146 -6.14 -27.54 4.14
N ARG A 147 -6.71 -27.85 2.98
CA ARG A 147 -6.93 -29.23 2.54
C ARG A 147 -5.71 -29.69 1.77
N TRP A 148 -5.05 -30.74 2.25
CA TRP A 148 -3.83 -31.25 1.66
C TRP A 148 -4.11 -32.43 0.75
N GLY A 149 -3.32 -32.60 -0.32
CA GLY A 149 -3.52 -33.67 -1.30
C GLY A 149 -3.43 -35.09 -0.71
N LEU A 150 -2.71 -35.25 0.41
CA LEU A 150 -2.60 -36.52 1.15
C LEU A 150 -3.83 -36.85 2.02
N GLN A 151 -4.72 -35.87 2.23
CA GLN A 151 -5.99 -36.04 2.96
C GLN A 151 -7.17 -36.33 2.01
N HIS A 152 -6.87 -36.55 0.72
CA HIS A 152 -7.85 -36.84 -0.32
C HIS A 152 -7.68 -38.30 -0.77
N ASP A 153 -8.75 -39.08 -0.70
CA ASP A 153 -8.75 -40.53 -0.99
C ASP A 153 -8.66 -40.88 -2.49
N GLY A 154 -8.74 -39.86 -3.36
CA GLY A 154 -8.69 -40.03 -4.82
C GLY A 154 -10.03 -40.38 -5.47
N GLU A 155 -11.09 -40.61 -4.69
CA GLU A 155 -12.46 -40.84 -5.18
C GLU A 155 -13.42 -39.68 -4.84
N GLY A 156 -12.92 -38.63 -4.18
CA GLY A 156 -13.66 -37.40 -3.89
C GLY A 156 -14.01 -37.20 -2.41
N GLY A 157 -13.54 -38.08 -1.53
CA GLY A 157 -13.67 -37.97 -0.08
C GLY A 157 -12.49 -37.23 0.55
N PHE A 158 -12.79 -36.39 1.54
CA PHE A 158 -11.81 -35.70 2.38
C PHE A 158 -11.86 -36.27 3.79
N ASP A 159 -10.72 -36.78 4.28
CA ASP A 159 -10.57 -37.28 5.64
C ASP A 159 -9.62 -36.37 6.44
N SER A 160 -10.20 -35.61 7.38
CA SER A 160 -9.46 -34.69 8.24
C SER A 160 -8.65 -35.37 9.34
N GLY A 161 -8.77 -36.70 9.50
CA GLY A 161 -7.99 -37.50 10.46
C GLY A 161 -6.67 -38.03 9.91
N LEU A 162 -6.43 -37.92 8.60
CA LEU A 162 -5.18 -38.36 7.97
C LEU A 162 -4.06 -37.33 8.21
N PRO A 163 -2.83 -37.78 8.55
CA PRO A 163 -1.68 -36.89 8.70
C PRO A 163 -1.41 -36.18 7.38
N THR A 164 -1.20 -34.86 7.45
CA THR A 164 -1.02 -33.99 6.28
C THR A 164 0.27 -34.25 5.52
N GLY A 165 1.21 -35.01 6.11
CA GLY A 165 2.52 -35.32 5.54
C GLY A 165 3.51 -34.14 5.50
N GLU A 166 3.07 -32.95 5.93
CA GLU A 166 3.88 -31.73 6.03
C GLU A 166 4.17 -31.35 7.50
N GLU A 167 4.13 -32.34 8.41
CA GLU A 167 4.50 -32.19 9.82
C GLU A 167 5.96 -31.71 9.94
N GLY A 168 6.16 -30.52 10.52
CA GLY A 168 7.48 -29.92 10.74
C GLY A 168 7.97 -28.95 9.65
N VAL A 169 7.21 -28.71 8.57
CA VAL A 169 7.60 -27.76 7.51
C VAL A 169 7.07 -26.34 7.75
N PHE A 170 5.96 -26.18 8.48
CA PHE A 170 5.30 -24.88 8.74
C PHE A 170 5.38 -24.44 10.20
N ASP A 171 6.58 -24.38 10.77
CA ASP A 171 6.77 -23.88 12.16
C ASP A 171 6.69 -22.33 12.26
N ARG A 172 6.12 -21.67 11.24
CA ARG A 172 6.04 -20.20 11.11
C ARG A 172 4.65 -19.76 10.66
N ASP A 173 3.65 -20.07 11.48
CA ASP A 173 2.25 -19.66 11.30
C ASP A 173 2.02 -18.15 11.46
N ASN A 174 3.04 -17.45 11.96
CA ASN A 174 3.02 -16.03 12.21
C ASN A 174 4.38 -15.43 11.90
N PHE A 175 4.45 -14.57 10.89
CA PHE A 175 5.66 -13.83 10.55
C PHE A 175 5.41 -12.33 10.63
N ILE A 176 6.21 -11.67 11.46
CA ILE A 176 6.23 -10.21 11.60
C ILE A 176 7.45 -9.69 10.83
N PHE A 177 7.22 -8.75 9.93
CA PHE A 177 8.27 -8.00 9.27
C PHE A 177 8.05 -6.51 9.45
N ALA A 178 9.14 -5.77 9.64
CA ALA A 178 9.11 -4.33 9.49
C ALA A 178 8.93 -3.99 8.01
N ASP A 179 8.41 -2.81 7.71
CA ASP A 179 8.38 -2.19 6.38
C ASP A 179 8.79 -0.73 6.53
N LEU A 180 9.66 -0.26 5.64
CA LEU A 180 10.16 1.11 5.62
C LEU A 180 9.94 1.67 4.21
N ALA A 181 9.43 2.89 4.14
CA ALA A 181 9.22 3.60 2.89
C ALA A 181 9.69 5.05 3.01
N ALA A 182 10.11 5.61 1.88
CA ALA A 182 10.49 7.01 1.77
C ALA A 182 9.86 7.61 0.52
N GLY A 183 9.59 8.90 0.55
CA GLY A 183 8.88 9.60 -0.51
C GLY A 183 9.35 11.04 -0.65
N LEU A 184 9.26 11.52 -1.89
CA LEU A 184 9.49 12.90 -2.24
C LEU A 184 8.32 13.38 -3.09
N LEU A 185 7.87 14.59 -2.80
CA LEU A 185 6.73 15.21 -3.46
C LEU A 185 7.01 16.69 -3.68
N TRP A 186 6.78 17.13 -4.90
CA TRP A 186 6.70 18.52 -5.30
C TRP A 186 5.23 18.90 -5.44
N PHE A 187 4.78 19.82 -4.59
CA PHE A 187 3.40 20.27 -4.53
C PHE A 187 3.33 21.74 -4.97
N MET A 188 2.61 22.01 -6.06
CA MET A 188 2.36 23.36 -6.56
C MET A 188 0.89 23.72 -6.39
N VAL A 189 0.63 24.88 -5.82
CA VAL A 189 -0.69 25.50 -5.78
C VAL A 189 -0.67 26.66 -6.76
N PHE A 190 -1.52 26.62 -7.78
CA PHE A 190 -1.66 27.70 -8.78
C PHE A 190 -2.83 28.63 -8.47
N ASP A 191 -3.91 28.07 -7.92
CA ASP A 191 -5.15 28.75 -7.56
C ASP A 191 -5.87 27.92 -6.48
N ASP A 192 -6.92 28.44 -5.86
CA ASP A 192 -7.68 27.76 -4.78
C ASP A 192 -8.20 26.38 -5.18
N ASN A 193 -8.45 26.17 -6.47
CA ASN A 193 -8.94 24.91 -7.03
C ASN A 193 -7.92 24.13 -7.88
N ASN A 194 -6.77 24.73 -8.18
CA ASN A 194 -5.79 24.14 -9.10
C ASN A 194 -4.50 23.83 -8.36
N SER A 195 -4.26 22.54 -8.15
CA SER A 195 -3.02 22.05 -7.57
C SER A 195 -2.42 20.91 -8.37
N LEU A 196 -1.09 20.86 -8.38
CA LEU A 196 -0.31 19.86 -9.09
C LEU A 196 0.60 19.14 -8.10
N TYR A 197 0.57 17.81 -8.17
CA TYR A 197 1.36 16.92 -7.34
C TYR A 197 2.29 16.12 -8.26
N LEU A 198 3.59 16.26 -8.07
CA LEU A 198 4.62 15.53 -8.79
C LEU A 198 5.54 14.88 -7.78
N GLY A 199 5.57 13.56 -7.69
CA GLY A 199 6.38 12.90 -6.68
C GLY A 199 6.65 11.43 -7.00
N GLY A 200 7.56 10.86 -6.23
CA GLY A 200 7.88 9.44 -6.26
C GLY A 200 8.05 8.91 -4.85
N SER A 201 7.75 7.63 -4.66
CA SER A 201 7.92 6.91 -3.42
C SER A 201 8.66 5.60 -3.67
N PHE A 202 9.44 5.17 -2.67
CA PHE A 202 10.06 3.87 -2.61
C PHE A 202 9.53 3.17 -1.36
N HIS A 203 8.92 2.01 -1.56
CA HIS A 203 8.36 1.16 -0.50
C HIS A 203 9.24 -0.08 -0.30
N HIS A 204 9.15 -0.73 0.86
CA HIS A 204 9.91 -1.93 1.22
C HIS A 204 11.44 -1.76 1.15
N LEU A 205 11.97 -0.63 1.61
CA LEU A 205 13.40 -0.33 1.63
C LEU A 205 14.24 -1.37 2.40
N ASN A 206 13.60 -2.17 3.24
CA ASN A 206 14.24 -3.21 4.04
C ASN A 206 14.13 -4.63 3.47
N ARG A 207 13.47 -4.82 2.33
CA ARG A 207 13.50 -6.07 1.56
C ARG A 207 14.49 -5.91 0.41
N SER A 208 15.70 -6.37 0.64
CA SER A 208 16.75 -6.60 -0.37
C SER A 208 16.68 -8.02 -0.93
#